data_AF-A0AAJ1JAU1-F1
#
_entry.id   AF-A0AAJ1JAU1-F1
#
_cell.length_a   1.000
_cell.length_b   1.000
_cell.length_c   1.000
_cell.angle_alpha   90.00
_cell.angle_beta   90.00
_cell.angle_gamma   90.00
#
_symmetry.space_group_name_H-M   'P 1'
#
loop_
_entity.id
_entity.type
_entity.pdbx_description
1 polymer ?
#
loop_
_entity_poly.entity_id
_entity_poly.type
_entity_poly.pdbx_seq_one_letter_code
_entity_poly.pdbx_strand_id
1 'polypeptide(L)'
;MAYFYSASRNSFYPTHMKQIYINNGTFPDDTVKVSESYFIEFAINSAPIGKCRVAGVDGLPTWVDIPQSTTKQLQQNAERKKKDLMSQASNTIAPLQDAVDLDLVTDEEKAALIEWRKYRVLLNRIDCSTVPDIVWPEQPKE
;
A
#
# COMPACT_ATOMS: atom_id res chain seq x y z
N MET A 1 19.26 -18.49 11.31
CA MET A 1 20.11 -17.28 11.17
C MET A 1 19.89 -16.35 12.37
N ALA A 2 20.78 -15.40 12.66
CA ALA A 2 20.56 -14.38 13.69
C ALA A 2 20.40 -12.99 13.06
N TYR A 3 19.60 -12.13 13.68
CA TYR A 3 19.36 -10.76 13.23
C TYR A 3 19.59 -9.78 14.38
N PHE A 4 19.72 -8.51 14.04
CA PHE A 4 19.75 -7.39 14.98
C PHE A 4 18.56 -6.49 14.68
N TYR A 5 17.73 -6.19 15.68
CA TYR A 5 16.61 -5.26 15.54
C TYR A 5 16.96 -3.93 16.20
N SER A 6 16.69 -2.82 15.52
CA SER A 6 16.83 -1.47 16.06
C SER A 6 15.47 -0.87 16.34
N ALA A 7 15.25 -0.46 17.59
CA ALA A 7 14.01 0.14 18.04
C ALA A 7 13.77 1.51 17.38
N SER A 8 14.80 2.37 17.36
CA SER A 8 14.76 3.72 16.78
C SER A 8 14.49 3.72 15.29
N ARG A 9 14.95 2.70 14.55
CA ARG A 9 14.71 2.55 13.11
C ARG A 9 13.58 1.60 12.78
N ASN A 10 12.99 0.96 13.80
CA ASN A 10 12.01 -0.11 13.65
C ASN A 10 12.39 -1.07 12.52
N SER A 11 13.64 -1.56 12.52
CA SER A 11 14.24 -2.25 11.36
C SER A 11 15.16 -3.39 11.78
N PHE A 12 15.23 -4.43 10.93
CA PHE A 12 16.09 -5.60 11.12
C PHE A 12 17.34 -5.55 10.25
N TYR A 13 18.44 -6.03 10.80
CA TYR A 13 19.77 -6.08 10.19
C TYR A 13 20.31 -7.52 10.26
N PRO A 14 20.56 -8.17 9.11
CA PRO A 14 21.10 -9.53 9.11
C PRO A 14 22.53 -9.58 9.64
N THR A 15 22.84 -10.58 10.48
CA THR A 15 24.17 -10.71 11.12
C THR A 15 25.31 -10.77 10.10
N HIS A 16 25.11 -11.47 8.98
CA HIS A 16 26.16 -11.63 7.96
C HIS A 16 26.52 -10.33 7.21
N MET A 17 25.65 -9.30 7.25
CA MET A 17 25.92 -7.97 6.68
C MET A 17 26.34 -6.94 7.73
N LYS A 18 26.43 -7.32 9.01
CA LYS A 18 26.73 -6.38 10.11
C LYS A 18 27.98 -5.55 9.82
N GLN A 19 29.07 -6.17 9.36
CA GLN A 19 30.32 -5.46 9.08
C GLN A 19 30.16 -4.43 7.95
N ILE A 20 29.35 -4.73 6.94
CA ILE A 20 29.06 -3.80 5.83
C ILE A 20 28.34 -2.57 6.36
N TYR A 21 27.32 -2.75 7.21
CA TYR A 21 26.61 -1.64 7.82
C TYR A 21 27.51 -0.78 8.71
N ILE A 22 28.41 -1.41 9.49
CA ILE A 22 29.37 -0.69 10.32
C ILE A 22 30.33 0.14 9.46
N ASN A 23 30.91 -0.47 8.41
CA ASN A 23 31.82 0.22 7.50
C ASN A 23 31.15 1.41 6.80
N ASN A 24 29.85 1.31 6.52
CA ASN A 24 29.05 2.38 5.92
C ASN A 24 28.49 3.38 6.95
N GLY A 25 28.78 3.24 8.24
CA GLY A 25 28.22 4.12 9.30
C GLY A 25 26.70 4.03 9.44
N THR A 26 26.09 2.94 8.96
CA THR A 26 24.63 2.74 8.95
C THR A 26 24.18 1.69 9.97
N PHE A 27 25.08 1.09 10.75
CA PHE A 27 24.68 0.17 11.82
C PHE A 27 24.25 0.96 13.07
N PRO A 28 23.00 0.82 13.54
CA PRO A 28 22.52 1.54 14.72
C PRO A 28 23.06 0.98 16.04
N ASP A 29 23.27 1.86 17.03
CA ASP A 29 23.81 1.52 18.35
C ASP A 29 22.76 0.85 19.27
N ASP A 30 21.48 1.12 19.04
CA ASP A 30 20.35 0.60 19.83
C ASP A 30 19.90 -0.81 19.38
N THR A 31 20.80 -1.57 18.75
CA THR A 31 20.47 -2.87 18.19
C THR A 31 20.44 -3.98 19.23
N VAL A 32 19.35 -4.74 19.25
CA VAL A 32 19.17 -5.95 20.07
C VAL A 32 19.26 -7.18 19.19
N LYS A 33 20.04 -8.19 19.60
CA LYS A 33 20.15 -9.45 18.88
C LYS A 33 18.86 -10.27 19.05
N VAL A 34 18.26 -10.68 17.93
CA VAL A 34 17.01 -11.45 17.89
C VAL A 34 17.17 -12.71 17.01
N SER A 35 16.31 -13.70 17.22
CA SER A 35 16.27 -14.91 16.41
C SER A 35 15.67 -14.64 15.03
N GLU A 36 15.88 -15.57 14.11
CA GLU A 36 15.23 -15.57 12.80
C GLU A 36 13.70 -15.66 12.88
N SER A 37 13.14 -16.27 13.93
CA SER A 37 11.68 -16.30 14.10
C SER A 37 11.07 -14.90 14.25
N TYR A 38 11.73 -14.01 15.00
CA TYR A 38 11.31 -12.60 15.10
C TYR A 38 11.38 -11.91 13.73
N PHE A 39 12.45 -12.14 12.97
CA PHE A 39 12.55 -11.56 11.62
C PHE A 39 11.45 -12.08 10.69
N ILE A 40 11.16 -13.38 10.70
CA ILE A 40 10.10 -13.98 9.88
C ILE A 40 8.75 -13.38 10.28
N GLU A 41 8.41 -13.40 11.56
CA GLU A 41 7.11 -12.93 12.05
C GLU A 41 6.88 -11.45 11.76
N PHE A 42 7.88 -10.61 12.01
CA PHE A 42 7.69 -9.17 12.02
C PHE A 42 8.15 -8.47 10.74
N ALA A 43 8.93 -9.12 9.86
CA ALA A 43 9.48 -8.49 8.66
C ALA A 43 9.18 -9.22 7.35
N ILE A 44 9.00 -10.55 7.38
CA ILE A 44 8.72 -11.34 6.16
C ILE A 44 7.22 -11.63 6.03
N ASN A 45 6.59 -12.07 7.12
CA ASN A 45 5.15 -12.31 7.13
C ASN A 45 4.41 -10.98 7.00
N SER A 46 3.27 -11.03 6.31
CA SER A 46 2.34 -9.90 6.27
C SER A 46 1.93 -9.51 7.69
N ALA A 47 1.91 -8.21 7.95
CA ALA A 47 1.36 -7.68 9.19
C ALA A 47 -0.07 -8.20 9.40
N PRO A 48 -0.47 -8.54 10.64
CA PRO A 48 -1.87 -8.82 10.93
C PRO A 48 -2.76 -7.65 10.50
N ILE A 49 -3.97 -7.97 10.03
CA ILE A 49 -4.97 -6.98 9.62
C ILE A 49 -5.17 -5.93 10.72
N GLY A 50 -5.11 -4.66 10.34
CA GLY A 50 -5.29 -3.52 11.26
C GLY A 50 -4.12 -3.25 12.22
N LYS A 51 -2.99 -3.95 12.09
CA LYS A 51 -1.82 -3.76 12.95
C LYS A 51 -0.61 -3.24 12.19
N CYS A 52 0.24 -2.51 12.90
CA CYS A 52 1.56 -2.11 12.42
C CYS A 52 2.66 -2.52 13.40
N ARG A 53 3.86 -2.79 12.86
CA ARG A 53 5.03 -3.09 13.68
C ARG A 53 5.54 -1.79 14.27
N VAL A 54 5.76 -1.78 15.56
CA VAL A 54 6.45 -0.70 16.27
C VAL A 54 7.52 -1.29 17.17
N ALA A 55 8.44 -0.45 17.67
CA ALA A 55 9.28 -0.83 18.78
C ALA A 55 8.47 -0.82 20.07
N GLY A 56 8.40 -1.96 20.74
CA GLY A 56 7.84 -2.10 22.08
C GLY A 56 8.69 -1.39 23.13
N VAL A 57 8.13 -1.26 24.33
CA VAL A 57 8.82 -0.67 25.49
C VAL A 57 10.06 -1.46 25.92
N ASP A 58 10.15 -2.72 25.51
CA ASP A 58 11.28 -3.63 25.71
C ASP A 58 12.35 -3.52 24.61
N GLY A 59 12.16 -2.64 23.62
CA GLY A 59 13.05 -2.47 22.48
C GLY A 59 12.95 -3.57 21.42
N LEU A 60 11.96 -4.47 21.54
CA LEU A 60 11.69 -5.54 20.57
C LEU A 60 10.53 -5.15 19.65
N PRO A 61 10.41 -5.74 18.46
CA PRO A 61 9.28 -5.49 17.57
C PRO A 61 7.99 -6.03 18.19
N THR A 62 6.92 -5.25 18.10
CA THR A 62 5.59 -5.65 18.55
C THR A 62 4.51 -5.16 17.57
N TRP A 63 3.41 -5.90 17.47
CA TRP A 63 2.26 -5.53 16.66
C TRP A 63 1.28 -4.72 17.51
N VAL A 64 1.10 -3.45 17.17
CA VAL A 64 0.08 -2.58 17.79
C VAL A 64 -1.02 -2.27 16.79
N ASP A 65 -2.19 -1.88 17.30
CA ASP A 65 -3.26 -1.38 16.44
C ASP A 65 -2.82 -0.08 15.77
N ILE A 66 -3.17 0.08 14.49
CA ILE A 66 -2.87 1.30 13.76
C ILE A 66 -3.53 2.48 14.50
N PRO A 67 -2.77 3.49 14.95
CA PRO A 67 -3.33 4.57 15.75
C PRO A 67 -4.38 5.36 14.95
N GLN A 68 -5.44 5.80 15.62
CA GLN A 68 -6.61 6.41 14.96
C GLN A 68 -6.27 7.61 14.06
N SER A 69 -5.27 8.43 14.44
CA SER A 69 -4.78 9.53 13.60
C SER A 69 -4.22 9.05 12.27
N THR A 70 -3.49 7.94 12.29
CA THR A 70 -2.93 7.30 11.09
C THR A 70 -4.04 6.66 10.27
N THR A 71 -5.03 6.02 10.88
CA THR A 71 -6.21 5.49 10.17
C THR A 71 -6.94 6.60 9.41
N LYS A 72 -7.18 7.76 10.06
CA LYS A 72 -7.80 8.92 9.41
C LYS A 72 -6.96 9.45 8.24
N GLN A 73 -5.64 9.54 8.41
CA GLN A 73 -4.74 9.96 7.33
C GLN A 73 -4.76 8.96 6.16
N LEU A 74 -4.76 7.66 6.43
CA LEU A 74 -4.85 6.61 5.41
C LEU A 74 -6.19 6.70 4.65
N GLN A 75 -7.29 6.90 5.36
CA GLN A 75 -8.61 7.09 4.75
C GLN A 75 -8.62 8.32 3.83
N GLN A 76 -8.10 9.46 4.29
CA GLN A 76 -7.99 10.67 3.47
C GLN A 76 -7.14 10.46 2.21
N ASN A 77 -6.04 9.73 2.33
CA ASN A 77 -5.20 9.37 1.18
C ASN A 77 -5.94 8.43 0.21
N ALA A 78 -6.69 7.46 0.73
CA ALA A 78 -7.53 6.58 -0.07
C ALA A 78 -8.64 7.34 -0.81
N GLU A 79 -9.32 8.28 -0.14
CA GLU A 79 -10.33 9.14 -0.76
C GLU A 79 -9.74 10.01 -1.88
N ARG A 80 -8.54 10.56 -1.65
CA ARG A 80 -7.81 11.32 -2.69
C ARG A 80 -7.50 10.43 -3.89
N LYS A 81 -6.93 9.25 -3.66
CA LYS A 81 -6.63 8.28 -4.73
C LYS A 81 -7.90 7.89 -5.51
N LYS A 82 -9.01 7.62 -4.82
CA LYS A 82 -10.31 7.33 -5.45
C LYS A 82 -10.75 8.49 -6.34
N LYS A 83 -10.65 9.72 -5.86
CA LYS A 83 -11.00 10.92 -6.64
C LYS A 83 -10.13 11.06 -7.90
N ASP A 84 -8.83 10.85 -7.77
CA ASP A 84 -7.89 10.95 -8.89
C ASP A 84 -8.18 9.89 -9.96
N LEU A 85 -8.41 8.63 -9.55
CA LEU A 85 -8.76 7.54 -10.46
C LEU A 85 -10.14 7.75 -11.13
N MET A 86 -11.12 8.27 -10.38
CA MET A 86 -12.43 8.64 -10.93
C MET A 86 -12.32 9.76 -11.97
N SER A 87 -11.44 10.74 -11.73
CA SER A 87 -11.18 11.82 -12.68
C SER A 87 -10.52 11.30 -13.96
N GLN A 88 -9.51 10.44 -13.82
CA GLN A 88 -8.84 9.80 -14.97
C GLN A 88 -9.84 9.00 -15.80
N ALA A 89 -10.61 8.11 -15.17
CA ALA A 89 -11.64 7.34 -15.87
C ALA A 89 -12.68 8.23 -16.57
N SER A 90 -13.07 9.35 -15.95
CA SER A 90 -14.02 10.30 -16.57
C SER A 90 -13.41 11.01 -17.79
N ASN A 91 -12.12 11.37 -17.72
CA ASN A 91 -11.41 11.98 -18.85
C ASN A 91 -11.23 11.01 -20.01
N THR A 92 -11.03 9.71 -19.76
CA THR A 92 -10.96 8.68 -20.82
C THR A 92 -12.34 8.37 -21.41
N ILE A 93 -13.39 8.36 -20.58
CA ILE A 93 -14.77 8.11 -21.04
C ILE A 93 -15.28 9.23 -21.94
N ALA A 94 -14.88 10.48 -21.70
CA ALA A 94 -15.39 11.64 -22.45
C ALA A 94 -15.26 11.51 -23.98
N PRO A 95 -14.06 11.31 -24.58
CA PRO A 95 -13.93 11.18 -26.03
C PRO A 95 -14.64 9.93 -26.58
N LEU A 96 -14.63 8.82 -25.84
CA LEU A 96 -15.36 7.60 -26.22
C LEU A 96 -16.88 7.84 -26.26
N GLN A 97 -17.39 8.67 -25.35
CA GLN A 97 -18.79 9.07 -25.35
C GLN A 97 -19.11 9.99 -26.52
N ASP A 98 -18.24 10.96 -26.82
CA ASP A 98 -18.40 11.84 -27.98
C ASP A 98 -18.48 11.03 -29.29
N ALA A 99 -17.65 9.98 -29.44
CA ALA A 99 -17.70 9.08 -30.60
C ALA A 99 -19.05 8.33 -30.71
N VAL A 100 -19.63 7.90 -29.58
CA VAL A 100 -20.97 7.31 -29.55
C VAL A 100 -22.04 8.33 -29.92
N ASP A 101 -21.98 9.53 -29.35
CA ASP A 101 -22.99 10.58 -29.55
C ASP A 101 -22.99 11.13 -30.98
N LEU A 102 -21.83 11.04 -31.67
CA LEU A 102 -21.66 11.43 -33.07
C LEU A 102 -21.87 10.27 -34.06
N ASP A 103 -22.23 9.07 -33.60
CA ASP A 103 -22.33 7.84 -34.41
C ASP A 103 -21.03 7.49 -35.17
N LEU A 104 -19.87 7.85 -34.62
CA LEU A 104 -18.53 7.59 -35.16
C LEU A 104 -17.78 6.45 -34.46
N VAL A 105 -18.40 5.86 -33.43
CA VAL A 105 -17.77 4.88 -32.55
C VAL A 105 -17.38 3.59 -33.29
N THR A 106 -16.17 3.08 -33.03
CA THR A 106 -15.76 1.74 -33.47
C THR A 106 -16.20 0.65 -32.49
N ASP A 107 -16.17 -0.62 -32.91
CA ASP A 107 -16.47 -1.73 -32.02
C ASP A 107 -15.48 -1.82 -30.84
N GLU A 108 -14.21 -1.47 -31.07
CA GLU A 108 -13.17 -1.39 -30.05
C GLU A 108 -13.45 -0.26 -29.04
N GLU A 109 -13.79 0.94 -29.51
CA GLU A 109 -14.13 2.08 -28.65
C GLU A 109 -15.38 1.79 -27.81
N LYS A 110 -16.36 1.09 -28.37
CA LYS A 110 -17.56 0.67 -27.66
C LYS A 110 -17.24 -0.35 -26.57
N ALA A 111 -16.33 -1.30 -26.83
CA ALA A 111 -15.85 -2.24 -25.82
C ALA A 111 -15.09 -1.52 -24.70
N ALA A 112 -14.15 -0.64 -25.06
CA ALA A 112 -13.39 0.18 -24.11
C ALA A 112 -14.31 1.04 -23.23
N LEU A 113 -15.31 1.69 -23.82
CA LEU A 113 -16.29 2.51 -23.08
C LEU A 113 -17.04 1.70 -22.01
N ILE A 114 -17.40 0.45 -22.32
CA ILE A 114 -18.06 -0.44 -21.36
C ILE A 114 -17.11 -0.78 -20.20
N GLU A 115 -15.85 -1.12 -20.49
CA GLU A 115 -14.85 -1.45 -19.46
C GLU A 115 -14.53 -0.26 -18.55
N TRP A 116 -14.31 0.93 -19.14
CA TRP A 116 -14.07 2.15 -18.38
C TRP A 116 -15.26 2.56 -17.52
N ARG A 117 -16.50 2.41 -18.01
CA ARG A 117 -17.70 2.65 -17.20
C ARG A 117 -17.83 1.66 -16.05
N LYS A 118 -17.56 0.35 -16.29
CA LYS A 118 -17.53 -0.66 -15.23
C LYS A 118 -16.48 -0.31 -14.17
N TYR A 119 -15.27 0.03 -14.59
CA TYR A 119 -14.18 0.46 -13.72
C TYR A 119 -14.57 1.66 -12.85
N ARG A 120 -15.14 2.71 -13.46
CA ARG A 120 -15.62 3.90 -12.73
C ARG A 120 -16.70 3.56 -11.69
N VAL A 121 -17.61 2.64 -12.00
CA VAL A 121 -18.63 2.17 -11.05
C VAL A 121 -18.00 1.37 -9.90
N LEU A 122 -17.02 0.50 -10.18
CA LEU A 122 -16.29 -0.26 -9.16
C LEU A 122 -15.53 0.68 -8.23
N LEU A 123 -14.80 1.66 -8.78
CA LEU A 123 -14.13 2.70 -8.00
C LEU A 123 -15.11 3.44 -7.08
N ASN A 124 -16.26 3.85 -7.60
CA ASN A 124 -17.26 4.58 -6.81
C ASN A 124 -17.78 3.77 -5.61
N ARG A 125 -17.83 2.44 -5.72
CA ARG A 125 -18.28 1.52 -4.65
C ARG A 125 -17.22 1.23 -3.60
N ILE A 126 -15.96 1.62 -3.81
CA ILE A 126 -14.90 1.44 -2.81
C ILE A 126 -15.24 2.25 -1.56
N ASP A 127 -15.27 1.56 -0.42
CA ASP A 127 -15.32 2.16 0.90
C ASP A 127 -13.90 2.48 1.38
N CYS A 128 -13.57 3.77 1.48
CA CYS A 128 -12.24 4.21 1.90
C CYS A 128 -12.01 4.08 3.41
N SER A 129 -13.03 3.73 4.20
CA SER A 129 -12.90 3.50 5.64
C SER A 129 -12.25 2.15 5.98
N THR A 130 -12.18 1.21 5.02
CA THR A 130 -11.59 -0.13 5.22
C THR A 130 -10.06 -0.15 5.09
N VAL A 131 -9.40 1.00 5.24
CA VAL A 131 -7.93 1.08 5.25
C VAL A 131 -7.34 0.24 6.39
N PRO A 132 -6.17 -0.38 6.18
CA PRO A 132 -5.35 -0.37 4.97
C PRO A 132 -5.78 -1.38 3.89
N ASP A 133 -6.79 -2.20 4.17
CA ASP A 133 -7.19 -3.37 3.38
C ASP A 133 -8.14 -3.04 2.21
N ILE A 134 -7.81 -1.99 1.44
CA ILE A 134 -8.59 -1.61 0.25
C ILE A 134 -8.07 -2.36 -0.97
N VAL A 135 -8.96 -3.13 -1.62
CA VAL A 135 -8.70 -3.72 -2.94
C VAL A 135 -9.14 -2.74 -4.02
N TRP A 136 -8.17 -2.23 -4.79
CA TRP A 136 -8.45 -1.35 -5.92
C TRP A 136 -8.74 -2.18 -7.17
N PRO A 137 -9.79 -1.85 -7.96
CA PRO A 137 -10.03 -2.51 -9.23
C PRO A 137 -8.86 -2.25 -10.18
N GLU A 138 -8.60 -3.21 -11.07
CA GLU A 138 -7.62 -3.06 -12.13
C GLU A 138 -8.13 -2.06 -13.17
N GLN A 139 -7.24 -1.17 -13.59
CA GLN A 139 -7.54 -0.21 -14.64
C GLN A 139 -7.68 -0.95 -15.98
N PRO A 140 -8.69 -0.61 -16.81
CA PRO A 140 -8.80 -1.12 -18.17
C PRO A 140 -7.56 -0.80 -18.99
N LYS A 141 -7.26 -1.65 -19.97
CA LYS A 141 -6.22 -1.36 -20.96
C LYS A 141 -6.81 -0.43 -22.01
N GLU A 142 -6.00 0.52 -22.47
CA GLU A 142 -6.31 1.34 -23.64
C GLU A 142 -6.33 0.50 -24.92
#